data_AF-A0A517WAH1-F1
#
_entry.id   AF-A0A517WAH1-F1
#
_cell.length_a   1.000
_cell.length_b   1.000
_cell.length_c   1.000
_cell.angle_alpha   90.00
_cell.angle_beta   90.00
_cell.angle_gamma   90.00
#
_symmetry.space_group_name_H-M   'P 1'
#
loop_
_entity.id
_entity.type
_entity.pdbx_description
1 polymer ?
#
loop_
_entity_poly.entity_id
_entity_poly.type
_entity_poly.pdbx_seq_one_letter_code
_entity_poly.pdbx_strand_id
1 'polypeptide(L)'
;MKTLTQHHLFLLALTVLVSTSQAEAREFIFHHEHVLGTSLELKITTDSVEQAQAAEQTALAEIDRLARILSRHDSKSELMRWQSSTTPQELSNDLTAVLTRAEYWRQTTHGAFDVRTAAFSRLWKQAARTQQLPSETERRQLAVTLSQAPWKTDDQKNLVRNDSLPLSLDALGKGYILDAVCAKVMQSSSEVSDIVLNIGGDIRKLGRQTLNVAITDPRSTAEGDLPLLTFPASGSLALATSGGYQRYFEIAGRRYSHIIDPRNGFPADAVLSASVLAPNAMDADAAATALTVLGPSAGLALIESLDGFECLLLSQQGTLTVSSGWPAGNHEASAELIAADAAETSQDGLLVDFTLNRPTGGRYRRPYVAVWLEDKDGYPVKTAILWMQTKQPGPRWHRDLTRWYRNDRIRKLAEETDMIGTISSATRGPGKYQARFDGTDNEGKPLPTGKYVLCLEAAREHGTYQIIRKEIELGSQPVKQTPLKENVEFSKISFQYTPWSSK
;
A
#
# COMPACT_ATOMS: atom_id res chain seq x y z
N MET A 1 77.47 -27.43 49.93
CA MET A 1 77.33 -27.94 48.55
C MET A 1 75.95 -28.53 48.43
N LYS A 2 74.98 -27.73 47.97
CA LYS A 2 74.54 -27.60 46.55
C LYS A 2 73.54 -28.72 46.21
N THR A 3 72.23 -28.45 46.29
CA THR A 3 71.31 -27.99 45.20
C THR A 3 70.64 -29.19 44.52
N LEU A 4 69.35 -29.26 44.18
CA LEU A 4 68.36 -28.28 43.74
C LEU A 4 66.94 -28.89 43.95
N THR A 5 66.02 -28.15 44.54
CA THR A 5 64.58 -28.47 44.62
C THR A 5 63.87 -27.90 43.38
N GLN A 6 63.41 -28.77 42.48
CA GLN A 6 62.62 -28.37 41.30
C GLN A 6 61.22 -27.92 41.71
N HIS A 7 60.87 -26.69 41.36
CA HIS A 7 59.52 -26.15 41.41
C HIS A 7 58.82 -26.44 40.07
N HIS A 8 57.77 -27.25 40.08
CA HIS A 8 56.87 -27.37 38.93
C HIS A 8 55.77 -26.30 39.04
N LEU A 9 55.89 -25.29 38.17
CA LEU A 9 54.93 -24.21 37.97
C LEU A 9 53.73 -24.77 37.17
N PHE A 10 52.59 -24.97 37.82
CA PHE A 10 51.33 -25.28 37.13
C PHE A 10 50.76 -23.98 36.53
N LEU A 11 50.88 -23.82 35.21
CA LEU A 11 50.21 -22.76 34.46
C LEU A 11 48.73 -23.12 34.30
N LEU A 12 47.84 -22.46 35.04
CA LEU A 12 46.39 -22.54 34.83
C LEU A 12 46.05 -21.73 33.56
N ALA A 13 45.82 -22.41 32.45
CA ALA A 13 45.29 -21.79 31.23
C ALA A 13 43.80 -21.49 31.42
N LEU A 14 43.49 -20.23 31.76
CA LEU A 14 42.13 -19.72 31.83
C LEU A 14 41.59 -19.58 30.39
N THR A 15 40.90 -20.60 29.89
CA THR A 15 40.18 -20.55 28.63
C THR A 15 38.90 -19.76 28.83
N VAL A 16 38.93 -18.47 28.47
CA VAL A 16 37.72 -17.65 28.35
C VAL A 16 36.95 -18.16 27.13
N LEU A 17 35.95 -19.01 27.38
CA LEU A 17 34.89 -19.31 26.41
C LEU A 17 34.10 -18.03 26.19
N VAL A 18 34.50 -17.26 25.16
CA VAL A 18 33.65 -16.22 24.60
C VAL A 18 32.51 -16.94 23.89
N SER A 19 31.40 -17.12 24.61
CA SER A 19 30.14 -17.51 24.00
C SER A 19 29.74 -16.37 23.05
N THR A 20 30.12 -16.48 21.77
CA THR A 20 29.50 -15.69 20.72
C THR A 20 28.05 -16.12 20.66
N SER A 21 27.14 -15.36 21.29
CA SER A 21 25.73 -15.47 20.96
C SER A 21 25.65 -15.19 19.46
N GLN A 22 25.38 -16.22 18.65
CA GLN A 22 24.88 -15.97 17.30
C GLN A 22 23.62 -15.13 17.49
N ALA A 23 23.72 -13.84 17.12
CA ALA A 23 22.56 -12.99 17.07
C ALA A 23 21.64 -13.62 16.03
N GLU A 24 20.50 -14.12 16.50
CA GLU A 24 19.50 -14.69 15.62
C GLU A 24 18.91 -13.54 14.79
N ALA A 25 18.90 -13.66 13.47
CA ALA A 25 18.41 -12.62 12.57
C ALA A 25 16.98 -12.21 12.95
N ARG A 26 16.74 -10.91 13.11
CA ARG A 26 15.47 -10.33 13.56
C ARG A 26 14.85 -9.47 12.49
N GLU A 27 13.53 -9.38 12.50
CA GLU A 27 12.78 -8.48 11.62
C GLU A 27 12.72 -7.05 12.21
N PHE A 28 13.10 -6.08 11.38
CA PHE A 28 13.05 -4.64 11.62
C PHE A 28 12.04 -4.01 10.70
N ILE A 29 11.03 -3.33 11.26
CA ILE A 29 9.95 -2.71 10.49
C ILE A 29 10.04 -1.19 10.61
N PHE A 30 10.00 -0.50 9.47
CA PHE A 30 10.03 0.94 9.32
C PHE A 30 8.80 1.43 8.54
N HIS A 31 8.18 2.52 8.99
CA HIS A 31 7.03 3.13 8.31
C HIS A 31 7.28 4.60 7.96
N HIS A 32 7.08 4.96 6.71
CA HIS A 32 7.26 6.32 6.20
C HIS A 32 6.02 6.83 5.48
N GLU A 33 5.74 8.11 5.61
CA GLU A 33 4.67 8.79 4.87
C GLU A 33 5.19 9.66 3.73
N HIS A 34 4.32 9.91 2.74
CA HIS A 34 4.59 10.69 1.54
C HIS A 34 5.77 10.17 0.70
N VAL A 35 5.95 8.86 0.66
CA VAL A 35 6.87 8.19 -0.26
C VAL A 35 6.12 7.95 -1.57
N LEU A 36 6.59 8.55 -2.67
CA LEU A 36 5.94 8.50 -3.99
C LEU A 36 4.45 8.92 -3.96
N GLY A 37 4.09 9.83 -3.05
CA GLY A 37 2.71 10.27 -2.87
C GLY A 37 1.80 9.30 -2.11
N THR A 38 2.36 8.32 -1.40
CA THR A 38 1.65 7.34 -0.56
C THR A 38 2.47 6.97 0.68
N SER A 39 2.12 5.89 1.38
CA SER A 39 2.84 5.34 2.52
C SER A 39 3.80 4.21 2.10
N LEU A 40 4.87 4.05 2.87
CA LEU A 40 5.88 3.02 2.74
C LEU A 40 5.94 2.20 4.04
N GLU A 41 5.88 0.88 3.92
CA GLU A 41 6.31 -0.09 4.93
C GLU A 41 7.56 -0.81 4.40
N LEU A 42 8.62 -0.84 5.20
CA LEU A 42 9.87 -1.54 4.92
C LEU A 42 10.15 -2.52 6.06
N LYS A 43 10.30 -3.80 5.73
CA LYS A 43 10.76 -4.84 6.65
C LYS A 43 12.13 -5.33 6.22
N ILE A 44 13.08 -5.39 7.14
CA ILE A 44 14.45 -5.86 6.94
C ILE A 44 14.73 -6.96 7.95
N THR A 45 15.23 -8.11 7.53
CA THR A 45 15.69 -9.16 8.45
C THR A 45 17.21 -9.21 8.48
N THR A 46 17.80 -8.92 9.64
CA THR A 46 19.26 -8.83 9.82
C THR A 46 19.64 -9.02 11.29
N ASP A 47 20.93 -8.99 11.63
CA ASP A 47 21.42 -9.35 12.96
C ASP A 47 21.49 -8.14 13.91
N SER A 48 21.55 -6.91 13.38
CA SER A 48 21.65 -5.69 14.20
C SER A 48 20.76 -4.52 13.76
N VAL A 49 20.43 -3.64 14.71
CA VAL A 49 19.67 -2.41 14.46
C VAL A 49 20.43 -1.48 13.51
N GLU A 50 21.74 -1.38 13.66
CA GLU A 50 22.62 -0.53 12.85
C GLU A 50 22.58 -0.96 11.38
N GLN A 51 22.61 -2.27 11.12
CA GLN A 51 22.47 -2.82 9.77
C GLN A 51 21.09 -2.53 9.18
N ALA A 52 20.03 -2.70 9.98
CA ALA A 52 18.67 -2.39 9.55
C ALA A 52 18.49 -0.90 9.20
N GLN A 53 19.09 0.01 9.98
CA GLN A 53 19.08 1.45 9.72
C GLN A 53 19.90 1.82 8.47
N ALA A 54 21.04 1.18 8.23
CA ALA A 54 21.81 1.38 7.01
C ALA A 54 21.04 0.90 5.77
N ALA A 55 20.33 -0.23 5.88
CA ALA A 55 19.44 -0.74 4.84
C ALA A 55 18.25 0.20 4.58
N GLU A 56 17.63 0.74 5.64
CA GLU A 56 16.59 1.79 5.56
C GLU A 56 17.11 2.99 4.77
N GLN A 57 18.27 3.54 5.13
CA GLN A 57 18.86 4.70 4.44
C GLN A 57 19.15 4.41 2.96
N THR A 58 19.69 3.22 2.66
CA THR A 58 19.95 2.78 1.28
C THR A 58 18.65 2.72 0.47
N ALA A 59 17.59 2.15 1.05
CA ALA A 59 16.28 2.08 0.40
C ALA A 59 15.72 3.48 0.11
N LEU A 60 15.73 4.36 1.12
CA LEU A 60 15.22 5.72 1.01
C LEU A 60 15.99 6.57 -0.01
N ALA A 61 17.32 6.43 -0.07
CA ALA A 61 18.16 7.12 -1.03
C ALA A 61 17.91 6.66 -2.47
N GLU A 62 17.70 5.36 -2.68
CA GLU A 62 17.41 4.82 -4.00
C GLU A 62 16.02 5.24 -4.50
N ILE A 63 15.02 5.26 -3.61
CA ILE A 63 13.69 5.84 -3.92
C ILE A 63 13.83 7.29 -4.37
N ASP A 64 14.62 8.11 -3.66
CA ASP A 64 14.81 9.53 -4.00
C ASP A 64 15.57 9.71 -5.32
N ARG A 65 16.55 8.85 -5.61
CA ARG A 65 17.26 8.83 -6.89
C ARG A 65 16.30 8.56 -8.03
N LEU A 66 15.51 7.49 -7.94
CA LEU A 66 14.56 7.09 -8.97
C LEU A 66 13.38 8.07 -9.11
N ALA A 67 12.96 8.73 -8.02
CA ALA A 67 11.96 9.78 -8.08
C ALA A 67 12.42 10.98 -8.94
N ARG A 68 13.72 11.34 -8.89
CA ARG A 68 14.29 12.38 -9.78
C ARG A 68 14.36 11.94 -11.25
N ILE A 69 14.14 10.67 -11.56
CA ILE A 69 14.11 10.15 -12.93
C ILE A 69 12.67 10.04 -13.42
N LEU A 70 11.81 9.37 -12.64
CA LEU A 70 10.50 8.88 -13.09
C LEU A 70 9.33 9.80 -12.73
N SER A 71 9.50 10.77 -11.83
CA SER A 71 8.39 11.57 -11.32
C SER A 71 7.84 12.54 -12.37
N ARG A 72 6.55 12.43 -12.70
CA ARG A 72 5.83 13.43 -13.50
C ARG A 72 5.45 14.71 -12.73
N HIS A 73 5.69 14.72 -11.42
CA HIS A 73 5.36 15.84 -10.54
C HIS A 73 6.54 16.78 -10.29
N ASP A 74 7.76 16.34 -10.62
CA ASP A 74 8.96 17.16 -10.56
C ASP A 74 9.33 17.61 -11.98
N SER A 75 9.23 18.91 -12.25
CA SER A 75 9.58 19.48 -13.56
C SER A 75 11.06 19.31 -13.92
N LYS A 76 11.92 19.01 -12.94
CA LYS A 76 13.34 18.74 -13.15
C LYS A 76 13.64 17.26 -13.39
N SER A 77 12.64 16.38 -13.28
CA SER A 77 12.87 14.96 -13.48
C SER A 77 13.32 14.65 -14.90
N GLU A 78 14.06 13.55 -15.06
CA GLU A 78 14.48 13.10 -16.38
C GLU A 78 13.30 12.88 -17.33
N LEU A 79 12.24 12.21 -16.86
CA LEU A 79 11.00 12.00 -17.61
C LEU A 79 10.42 13.33 -18.10
N MET A 80 10.31 14.34 -17.22
CA MET A 80 9.71 15.62 -17.58
C MET A 80 10.59 16.39 -18.57
N ARG A 81 11.92 16.39 -18.40
CA ARG A 81 12.86 17.00 -19.34
C ARG A 81 12.78 16.35 -20.72
N TRP A 82 12.79 15.02 -20.78
CA TRP A 82 12.66 14.27 -22.03
C TRP A 82 11.31 14.54 -22.71
N GLN A 83 10.22 14.50 -21.95
CA GLN A 83 8.87 14.75 -22.47
C GLN A 83 8.73 16.16 -23.06
N SER A 84 9.39 17.16 -22.47
CA SER A 84 9.39 18.54 -22.96
C SER A 84 10.41 18.82 -24.08
N SER A 85 11.30 17.88 -24.37
CA SER A 85 12.36 18.08 -25.35
C SER A 85 11.82 18.07 -26.78
N THR A 86 12.37 18.95 -27.61
CA THR A 86 12.16 18.97 -29.06
C THR A 86 13.29 18.28 -29.84
N THR A 87 14.38 17.90 -29.16
CA THR A 87 15.52 17.18 -29.73
C THR A 87 15.66 15.79 -29.10
N PRO A 88 16.21 14.81 -29.83
CA PRO A 88 16.62 13.53 -29.24
C PRO A 88 17.53 13.76 -28.01
N GLN A 89 17.33 12.96 -26.97
CA GLN A 89 18.17 12.96 -25.78
C GLN A 89 18.55 11.53 -25.43
N GLU A 90 19.79 11.36 -24.97
CA GLU A 90 20.22 10.12 -24.35
C GLU A 90 19.49 9.96 -23.01
N LEU A 91 18.88 8.79 -22.81
CA LEU A 91 18.14 8.47 -21.59
C LEU A 91 18.99 7.59 -20.68
N SER A 92 18.80 7.74 -19.38
CA SER A 92 19.34 6.82 -18.40
C SER A 92 18.82 5.40 -18.63
N ASN A 93 19.60 4.42 -18.16
CA ASN A 93 19.19 3.01 -18.22
C ASN A 93 17.87 2.77 -17.49
N ASP A 94 17.63 3.48 -16.37
CA ASP A 94 16.40 3.37 -15.61
C ASP A 94 15.17 3.82 -16.42
N LEU A 95 15.23 5.01 -17.01
CA LEU A 95 14.11 5.52 -17.82
C LEU A 95 13.91 4.68 -19.08
N THR A 96 15.00 4.27 -19.72
CA THR A 96 14.96 3.39 -20.90
C THR A 96 14.31 2.04 -20.57
N ALA A 97 14.65 1.43 -19.43
CA ALA A 97 14.07 0.16 -18.99
C ALA A 97 12.56 0.28 -18.79
N VAL A 98 12.09 1.32 -18.08
CA VAL A 98 10.67 1.53 -17.83
C VAL A 98 9.89 1.81 -19.11
N LEU A 99 10.42 2.64 -20.01
CA LEU A 99 9.78 2.92 -21.31
C LEU A 99 9.75 1.67 -22.20
N THR A 100 10.84 0.91 -22.26
CA THR A 100 10.87 -0.35 -23.02
C THR A 100 9.81 -1.32 -22.51
N ARG A 101 9.66 -1.43 -21.18
CA ARG A 101 8.62 -2.29 -20.60
C ARG A 101 7.21 -1.74 -20.81
N ALA A 102 7.02 -0.42 -20.83
CA ALA A 102 5.75 0.19 -21.17
C ALA A 102 5.29 -0.17 -22.59
N GLU A 103 6.20 -0.15 -23.57
CA GLU A 103 5.87 -0.55 -24.94
C GLU A 103 5.57 -2.05 -25.04
N TYR A 104 6.31 -2.90 -24.31
CA TYR A 104 5.99 -4.33 -24.20
C TYR A 104 4.55 -4.54 -23.73
N TRP A 105 4.14 -3.91 -22.62
CA TRP A 105 2.78 -4.06 -22.10
C TRP A 105 1.72 -3.46 -23.03
N ARG A 106 2.01 -2.37 -23.74
CA ARG A 106 1.11 -1.82 -24.76
C ARG A 106 0.86 -2.84 -25.87
N GLN A 107 1.90 -3.51 -26.36
CA GLN A 107 1.79 -4.51 -27.41
C GLN A 107 1.08 -5.79 -26.93
N THR A 108 1.52 -6.34 -25.80
CA THR A 108 0.99 -7.57 -25.18
C THR A 108 -0.50 -7.45 -24.84
N THR A 109 -0.96 -6.26 -24.46
CA THR A 109 -2.37 -6.02 -24.11
C THR A 109 -3.20 -5.45 -25.26
N HIS A 110 -2.63 -5.38 -26.47
CA HIS A 110 -3.25 -4.78 -27.65
C HIS A 110 -3.80 -3.36 -27.37
N GLY A 111 -3.03 -2.56 -26.65
CA GLY A 111 -3.34 -1.16 -26.33
C GLY A 111 -4.30 -0.96 -25.14
N ALA A 112 -4.68 -2.01 -24.41
CA ALA A 112 -5.45 -1.82 -23.16
C ALA A 112 -4.61 -1.15 -22.06
N PHE A 113 -3.28 -1.32 -22.12
CA PHE A 113 -2.31 -0.56 -21.32
C PHE A 113 -1.59 0.46 -22.22
N ASP A 114 -1.52 1.73 -21.80
CA ASP A 114 -0.69 2.76 -22.45
C ASP A 114 -0.32 3.86 -21.47
N VAL A 115 0.97 4.26 -21.45
CA VAL A 115 1.46 5.33 -20.57
C VAL A 115 1.03 6.74 -21.00
N ARG A 116 0.48 6.91 -22.21
CA ARG A 116 -0.07 8.18 -22.72
C ARG A 116 -1.52 8.43 -22.31
N THR A 117 -2.12 7.54 -21.51
CA THR A 117 -3.53 7.63 -21.07
C THR A 117 -3.84 8.91 -20.28
N ALA A 118 -2.82 9.60 -19.75
CA ALA A 118 -2.95 10.93 -19.17
C ALA A 118 -3.59 11.97 -20.14
N ALA A 119 -3.50 11.76 -21.46
CA ALA A 119 -4.21 12.55 -22.46
C ALA A 119 -5.73 12.47 -22.27
N PHE A 120 -6.26 11.26 -22.10
CA PHE A 120 -7.68 11.05 -21.80
C PHE A 120 -8.03 11.56 -20.41
N SER A 121 -7.17 11.38 -19.40
CA SER A 121 -7.45 11.92 -18.06
C SER A 121 -7.64 13.43 -18.07
N ARG A 122 -6.93 14.17 -18.93
CA ARG A 122 -7.15 15.63 -19.11
C ARG A 122 -8.52 15.91 -19.72
N LEU A 123 -8.90 15.17 -20.75
CA LEU A 123 -10.20 15.27 -21.42
C LEU A 123 -11.35 15.02 -20.43
N TRP A 124 -11.27 13.96 -19.63
CA TRP A 124 -12.29 13.63 -18.62
C TRP A 124 -12.32 14.60 -17.44
N LYS A 125 -11.18 15.17 -17.04
CA LYS A 125 -11.16 16.27 -16.06
C LYS A 125 -11.86 17.52 -16.58
N GLN A 126 -11.71 17.83 -17.86
CA GLN A 126 -12.43 18.94 -18.47
C GLN A 126 -13.93 18.66 -18.51
N ALA A 127 -14.32 17.44 -18.89
CA ALA A 127 -15.72 17.00 -18.87
C ALA A 127 -16.36 17.11 -17.46
N ALA A 128 -15.63 16.72 -16.41
CA ALA A 128 -16.07 16.90 -15.02
C ALA A 128 -16.23 18.38 -14.63
N ARG A 129 -15.42 19.28 -15.18
CA ARG A 129 -15.57 20.73 -14.92
C ARG A 129 -16.76 21.33 -15.65
N THR A 130 -17.00 20.92 -16.88
CA THR A 130 -18.09 21.44 -17.72
C THR A 130 -19.41 20.70 -17.52
N GLN A 131 -19.40 19.58 -16.77
CA GLN A 131 -20.54 18.68 -16.61
C GLN A 131 -21.07 18.14 -17.94
N GLN A 132 -20.20 18.02 -18.95
CA GLN A 132 -20.52 17.52 -20.29
C GLN A 132 -19.54 16.42 -20.66
N LEU A 133 -20.05 15.31 -21.21
CA LEU A 133 -19.20 14.20 -21.64
C LEU A 133 -18.26 14.62 -22.78
N PRO A 134 -17.04 14.03 -22.86
CA PRO A 134 -16.16 14.24 -24.00
C PRO A 134 -16.83 13.87 -25.31
N SER A 135 -16.62 14.68 -26.36
CA SER A 135 -17.18 14.35 -27.67
C SER A 135 -16.58 13.07 -28.22
N GLU A 136 -17.36 12.36 -29.04
CA GLU A 136 -16.89 11.15 -29.71
C GLU A 136 -15.68 11.43 -30.60
N THR A 137 -15.67 12.55 -31.32
CA THR A 137 -14.58 12.97 -32.19
C THR A 137 -13.27 13.16 -31.42
N GLU A 138 -13.30 13.88 -30.29
CA GLU A 138 -12.10 14.09 -29.46
C GLU A 138 -11.55 12.77 -28.91
N ARG A 139 -12.44 11.88 -28.45
CA ARG A 139 -12.01 10.57 -27.94
C ARG A 139 -11.41 9.70 -29.02
N ARG A 140 -12.07 9.58 -30.18
CA ARG A 140 -11.59 8.77 -31.31
C ARG A 140 -10.26 9.30 -31.85
N GLN A 141 -10.08 10.61 -31.94
CA GLN A 141 -8.82 11.20 -32.41
C GLN A 141 -7.65 10.83 -31.49
N LEU A 142 -7.85 10.88 -30.17
CA LEU A 142 -6.83 10.43 -29.21
C LEU A 142 -6.59 8.92 -29.33
N ALA A 143 -7.63 8.10 -29.40
CA ALA A 143 -7.51 6.65 -29.52
C ALA A 143 -6.70 6.23 -30.76
N VAL A 144 -6.92 6.90 -31.90
CA VAL A 144 -6.13 6.68 -33.12
C VAL A 144 -4.66 6.99 -32.88
N THR A 145 -4.33 8.11 -32.22
CA THR A 145 -2.93 8.43 -31.88
C THR A 145 -2.31 7.38 -30.95
N LEU A 146 -3.03 6.95 -29.91
CA LEU A 146 -2.54 5.94 -28.96
C LEU A 146 -2.40 4.53 -29.58
N SER A 147 -3.12 4.24 -30.67
CA SER A 147 -2.94 2.97 -31.40
C SER A 147 -1.53 2.84 -32.02
N GLN A 148 -0.88 3.97 -32.31
CA GLN A 148 0.47 4.01 -32.88
C GLN A 148 1.55 3.89 -31.80
N ALA A 149 2.73 3.41 -32.18
CA ALA A 149 3.87 3.32 -31.26
C ALA A 149 4.24 4.72 -30.71
N PRO A 150 4.46 4.85 -29.38
CA PRO A 150 4.71 6.14 -28.72
C PRO A 150 6.08 6.75 -29.04
N TRP A 151 7.03 5.91 -29.39
CA TRP A 151 8.40 6.29 -29.75
C TRP A 151 8.99 5.29 -30.73
N LYS A 152 10.10 5.69 -31.34
CA LYS A 152 10.95 4.86 -32.19
C LYS A 152 12.39 4.93 -31.69
N THR A 153 13.21 4.00 -32.14
CA THR A 153 14.65 4.00 -31.89
C THR A 153 15.37 4.69 -33.05
N ASP A 154 16.29 5.63 -32.76
CA ASP A 154 17.15 6.24 -33.78
C ASP A 154 18.42 5.42 -34.05
N ASP A 155 19.27 5.89 -34.97
CA ASP A 155 20.51 5.20 -35.36
C ASP A 155 21.52 5.06 -34.19
N GLN A 156 21.40 5.92 -33.19
CA GLN A 156 22.21 5.91 -31.96
C GLN A 156 21.58 5.08 -30.84
N LYS A 157 20.48 4.38 -31.14
CA LYS A 157 19.68 3.59 -30.20
C LYS A 157 18.94 4.40 -29.13
N ASN A 158 18.79 5.70 -29.31
CA ASN A 158 17.98 6.54 -28.41
C ASN A 158 16.49 6.40 -28.72
N LEU A 159 15.65 6.55 -27.69
CA LEU A 159 14.21 6.61 -27.84
C LEU A 159 13.77 8.03 -28.23
N VAL A 160 13.16 8.15 -29.40
CA VAL A 160 12.62 9.40 -29.96
C VAL A 160 11.10 9.33 -30.01
N ARG A 161 10.43 10.31 -29.42
CA ARG A 161 8.96 10.36 -29.35
C ARG A 161 8.33 10.52 -30.73
N ASN A 162 7.24 9.80 -30.99
CA ASN A 162 6.43 9.93 -32.21
C ASN A 162 5.27 10.92 -32.06
N ASP A 163 4.92 11.28 -30.82
CA ASP A 163 3.86 12.23 -30.49
C ASP A 163 4.26 13.15 -29.32
N SER A 164 3.40 14.12 -29.02
CA SER A 164 3.56 15.06 -27.90
C SER A 164 2.60 14.80 -26.73
N LEU A 165 1.91 13.64 -26.71
CA LEU A 165 0.93 13.34 -25.68
C LEU A 165 1.59 13.24 -24.30
N PRO A 166 0.92 13.66 -23.22
CA PRO A 166 1.50 13.52 -21.88
C PRO A 166 1.68 12.05 -21.50
N LEU A 167 2.86 11.71 -21.01
CA LEU A 167 3.23 10.42 -20.46
C LEU A 167 3.03 10.42 -18.94
N SER A 168 2.62 9.26 -18.44
CA SER A 168 2.51 8.95 -17.02
C SER A 168 3.03 7.54 -16.80
N LEU A 169 4.11 7.42 -16.02
CA LEU A 169 4.69 6.14 -15.64
C LEU A 169 4.08 5.60 -14.33
N ASP A 170 3.01 6.21 -13.82
CA ASP A 170 2.40 5.86 -12.51
C ASP A 170 1.95 4.38 -12.39
N ALA A 171 1.74 3.69 -13.52
CA ALA A 171 1.29 2.28 -13.61
C ALA A 171 2.42 1.26 -13.85
N LEU A 172 3.68 1.69 -13.74
CA LEU A 172 4.90 0.85 -13.89
C LEU A 172 5.99 1.29 -12.92
N GLY A 173 6.11 2.61 -12.74
CA GLY A 173 7.22 3.25 -12.05
C GLY A 173 7.30 2.89 -10.57
N LYS A 174 6.15 2.68 -9.90
CA LYS A 174 6.17 2.22 -8.49
C LYS A 174 6.74 0.81 -8.42
N GLY A 175 6.24 -0.09 -9.27
CA GLY A 175 6.78 -1.45 -9.39
C GLY A 175 8.28 -1.48 -9.69
N TYR A 176 8.75 -0.68 -10.66
CA TYR A 176 10.19 -0.58 -10.96
C TYR A 176 11.02 -0.11 -9.77
N ILE A 177 10.53 0.90 -9.03
CA ILE A 177 11.19 1.39 -7.81
C ILE A 177 11.24 0.29 -6.75
N LEU A 178 10.16 -0.47 -6.57
CA LEU A 178 10.13 -1.57 -5.61
C LEU A 178 11.22 -2.62 -5.94
N ASP A 179 11.30 -3.02 -7.21
CA ASP A 179 12.30 -3.99 -7.69
C ASP A 179 13.74 -3.48 -7.49
N ALA A 180 14.01 -2.24 -7.93
CA ALA A 180 15.34 -1.65 -7.86
C ALA A 180 15.81 -1.45 -6.41
N VAL A 181 14.92 -0.99 -5.52
CA VAL A 181 15.23 -0.78 -4.10
C VAL A 181 15.53 -2.11 -3.41
N CYS A 182 14.68 -3.12 -3.59
CA CYS A 182 14.91 -4.44 -2.99
C CYS A 182 16.23 -5.03 -3.48
N ALA A 183 16.52 -4.97 -4.78
CA ALA A 183 17.79 -5.42 -5.33
C ALA A 183 18.98 -4.65 -4.75
N LYS A 184 18.88 -3.31 -4.66
CA LYS A 184 19.95 -2.45 -4.15
C LYS A 184 20.27 -2.74 -2.69
N VAL A 185 19.26 -2.93 -1.84
CA VAL A 185 19.46 -3.25 -0.43
C VAL A 185 20.11 -4.62 -0.27
N MET A 186 19.59 -5.65 -0.94
CA MET A 186 20.16 -7.01 -0.88
C MET A 186 21.61 -7.06 -1.40
N GLN A 187 21.97 -6.20 -2.37
CA GLN A 187 23.34 -6.09 -2.88
C GLN A 187 24.26 -5.29 -1.96
N SER A 188 23.70 -4.41 -1.13
CA SER A 188 24.50 -3.51 -0.28
C SER A 188 25.01 -4.14 1.02
N SER A 189 24.41 -5.24 1.46
CA SER A 189 24.78 -5.94 2.69
C SER A 189 24.44 -7.42 2.59
N SER A 190 25.43 -8.29 2.77
CA SER A 190 25.25 -9.74 2.84
C SER A 190 24.52 -10.21 4.11
N GLU A 191 24.44 -9.33 5.10
CA GLU A 191 23.82 -9.53 6.41
C GLU A 191 22.30 -9.27 6.39
N VAL A 192 21.77 -8.70 5.29
CA VAL A 192 20.33 -8.61 5.06
C VAL A 192 19.86 -9.90 4.39
N SER A 193 19.12 -10.70 5.14
CA SER A 193 18.61 -12.00 4.67
C SER A 193 17.26 -11.91 3.97
N ASP A 194 16.40 -10.98 4.40
CA ASP A 194 15.09 -10.73 3.84
C ASP A 194 14.79 -9.22 3.79
N ILE A 195 14.08 -8.82 2.75
CA ILE A 195 13.48 -7.50 2.62
C ILE A 195 12.04 -7.62 2.11
N VAL A 196 11.13 -6.90 2.75
CA VAL A 196 9.78 -6.64 2.24
C VAL A 196 9.62 -5.14 2.09
N LEU A 197 9.19 -4.71 0.91
CA LEU A 197 8.91 -3.32 0.62
C LEU A 197 7.48 -3.22 0.13
N ASN A 198 6.66 -2.44 0.84
CA ASN A 198 5.28 -2.17 0.47
C ASN A 198 5.08 -0.66 0.31
N ILE A 199 4.80 -0.22 -0.91
CA ILE A 199 4.52 1.19 -1.21
C ILE A 199 3.08 1.31 -1.70
N GLY A 200 2.21 1.83 -0.84
CA GLY A 200 0.81 2.08 -1.17
C GLY A 200 0.01 0.83 -1.57
N GLY A 201 0.39 -0.35 -1.07
CA GLY A 201 -0.27 -1.62 -1.33
C GLY A 201 0.42 -2.51 -2.37
N ASP A 202 1.39 -1.99 -3.12
CA ASP A 202 2.23 -2.78 -4.01
C ASP A 202 3.44 -3.31 -3.24
N ILE A 203 3.67 -4.62 -3.30
CA ILE A 203 4.60 -5.35 -2.45
C ILE A 203 5.70 -5.99 -3.30
N ARG A 204 6.96 -5.80 -2.90
CA ARG A 204 8.10 -6.60 -3.34
C ARG A 204 8.75 -7.27 -2.14
N LYS A 205 9.04 -8.56 -2.26
CA LYS A 205 9.74 -9.36 -1.27
C LYS A 205 10.90 -10.12 -1.90
N LEU A 206 12.06 -10.07 -1.24
CA LEU A 206 13.20 -10.94 -1.48
C LEU A 206 13.62 -11.60 -0.17
N GLY A 207 14.15 -12.82 -0.25
CA GLY A 207 14.55 -13.62 0.91
C GLY A 207 13.65 -14.83 1.17
N ARG A 208 13.84 -15.50 2.31
CA ARG A 208 13.26 -16.82 2.61
C ARG A 208 12.11 -16.80 3.62
N GLN A 209 12.00 -15.78 4.47
CA GLN A 209 10.97 -15.70 5.50
C GLN A 209 9.57 -15.76 4.87
N THR A 210 8.61 -16.41 5.51
CA THR A 210 7.24 -16.44 5.00
C THR A 210 6.55 -15.11 5.36
N LEU A 211 5.93 -14.47 4.37
CA LEU A 211 5.12 -13.27 4.57
C LEU A 211 3.64 -13.63 4.44
N ASN A 212 2.84 -13.34 5.46
CA ASN A 212 1.38 -13.40 5.34
C ASN A 212 0.89 -12.13 4.64
N VAL A 213 0.30 -12.31 3.47
CA VAL A 213 -0.22 -11.22 2.62
C VAL A 213 -1.74 -11.22 2.69
N ALA A 214 -2.31 -10.04 2.90
CA ALA A 214 -3.75 -9.81 2.88
C ALA A 214 -4.15 -8.95 1.68
N ILE A 215 -5.13 -9.38 0.88
CA ILE A 215 -5.74 -8.59 -0.19
C ILE A 215 -6.94 -7.84 0.39
N THR A 216 -6.96 -6.52 0.25
CA THR A 216 -8.05 -5.67 0.75
C THR A 216 -9.33 -5.88 -0.07
N ASP A 217 -10.50 -5.97 0.58
CA ASP A 217 -11.78 -5.82 -0.14
C ASP A 217 -11.94 -4.35 -0.57
N PRO A 218 -12.03 -4.04 -1.87
CA PRO A 218 -12.18 -2.65 -2.33
C PRO A 218 -13.52 -2.00 -1.93
N ARG A 219 -14.51 -2.79 -1.51
CA ARG A 219 -15.79 -2.32 -0.95
C ARG A 219 -15.64 -1.96 0.54
N SER A 220 -14.56 -2.39 1.18
CA SER A 220 -14.22 -1.99 2.54
C SER A 220 -13.55 -0.63 2.55
N THR A 221 -14.22 0.34 3.18
CA THR A 221 -13.74 1.72 3.26
C THR A 221 -12.85 1.98 4.48
N ALA A 222 -12.76 1.04 5.43
CA ALA A 222 -12.09 1.24 6.70
C ALA A 222 -10.84 0.37 6.91
N GLU A 223 -9.95 0.82 7.79
CA GLU A 223 -8.89 0.00 8.35
C GLU A 223 -9.43 -0.97 9.41
N GLY A 224 -8.94 -2.22 9.39
CA GLY A 224 -9.37 -3.28 10.29
C GLY A 224 -10.50 -4.17 9.74
N ASP A 225 -11.05 -3.85 8.57
CA ASP A 225 -12.02 -4.72 7.91
C ASP A 225 -11.38 -6.04 7.47
N LEU A 226 -12.18 -7.11 7.43
CA LEU A 226 -11.73 -8.42 7.00
C LEU A 226 -11.17 -8.33 5.57
N PRO A 227 -9.95 -8.85 5.34
CA PRO A 227 -9.40 -8.89 3.99
C PRO A 227 -10.26 -9.79 3.10
N LEU A 228 -10.32 -9.46 1.81
CA LEU A 228 -10.99 -10.27 0.80
C LEU A 228 -10.39 -11.68 0.77
N LEU A 229 -9.07 -11.77 0.95
CA LEU A 229 -8.33 -13.02 0.95
C LEU A 229 -6.98 -12.85 1.68
N THR A 230 -6.49 -13.90 2.33
CA THR A 230 -5.13 -13.96 2.88
C THR A 230 -4.40 -15.19 2.37
N PHE A 231 -3.09 -15.09 2.17
CA PHE A 231 -2.25 -16.23 1.82
C PHE A 231 -0.82 -16.08 2.35
N PRO A 232 -0.16 -17.19 2.70
CA PRO A 232 1.26 -17.20 3.01
C PRO A 232 2.08 -17.17 1.72
N ALA A 233 3.06 -16.27 1.65
CA ALA A 233 4.02 -16.17 0.56
C ALA A 233 5.42 -16.56 1.05
N SER A 234 5.89 -17.73 0.64
CA SER A 234 7.27 -18.17 0.86
C SER A 234 8.15 -17.77 -0.32
N GLY A 235 9.37 -17.29 -0.05
CA GLY A 235 10.31 -16.89 -1.09
C GLY A 235 10.09 -15.48 -1.65
N SER A 236 10.42 -15.29 -2.92
CA SER A 236 10.28 -14.00 -3.60
C SER A 236 8.84 -13.75 -4.02
N LEU A 237 8.37 -12.51 -3.84
CA LEU A 237 7.03 -12.10 -4.19
C LEU A 237 7.07 -10.73 -4.88
N ALA A 238 6.28 -10.54 -5.92
CA ALA A 238 5.93 -9.23 -6.42
C ALA A 238 4.42 -9.19 -6.65
N LEU A 239 3.73 -8.29 -5.96
CA LEU A 239 2.28 -8.16 -5.97
C LEU A 239 1.93 -6.69 -6.18
N ALA A 240 1.04 -6.39 -7.11
CA ALA A 240 0.45 -5.06 -7.25
C ALA A 240 -1.06 -5.15 -7.28
N THR A 241 -1.73 -4.10 -6.80
CA THR A 241 -3.19 -4.03 -6.82
C THR A 241 -3.67 -2.71 -7.42
N SER A 242 -4.51 -2.80 -8.46
CA SER A 242 -5.12 -1.65 -9.14
C SER A 242 -6.64 -1.68 -9.02
N GLY A 243 -7.27 -0.51 -8.89
CA GLY A 243 -8.73 -0.43 -8.83
C GLY A 243 -9.30 0.97 -9.02
N GLY A 244 -10.49 1.06 -9.59
CA GLY A 244 -11.17 2.31 -9.93
C GLY A 244 -11.88 3.01 -8.75
N TYR A 245 -12.02 2.32 -7.62
CA TYR A 245 -12.84 2.75 -6.47
C TYR A 245 -12.26 3.93 -5.68
N GLN A 246 -10.95 4.13 -5.70
CA GLN A 246 -10.29 5.20 -4.92
C GLN A 246 -10.35 6.59 -5.58
N ARG A 247 -10.53 6.67 -6.90
CA ARG A 247 -10.52 7.94 -7.66
C ARG A 247 -11.52 7.88 -8.81
N TYR A 248 -12.39 8.88 -8.89
CA TYR A 248 -13.44 8.96 -9.91
C TYR A 248 -13.67 10.40 -10.39
N PHE A 249 -14.27 10.53 -11.57
CA PHE A 249 -14.85 11.76 -12.09
C PHE A 249 -16.36 11.76 -11.84
N GLU A 250 -16.94 12.92 -11.54
CA GLU A 250 -18.38 13.09 -11.41
C GLU A 250 -18.88 14.03 -12.52
N ILE A 251 -19.71 13.51 -13.41
CA ILE A 251 -20.24 14.24 -14.57
C ILE A 251 -21.74 13.97 -14.65
N ALA A 252 -22.53 15.04 -14.58
CA ALA A 252 -24.00 15.00 -14.65
C ALA A 252 -24.61 13.99 -13.65
N GLY A 253 -24.09 13.95 -12.42
CA GLY A 253 -24.57 13.06 -11.35
C GLY A 253 -24.14 11.59 -11.46
N ARG A 254 -23.33 11.21 -12.46
CA ARG A 254 -22.77 9.86 -12.61
C ARG A 254 -21.28 9.83 -12.28
N ARG A 255 -20.85 8.79 -11.55
CA ARG A 255 -19.44 8.50 -11.26
C ARG A 255 -18.79 7.69 -12.37
N TYR A 256 -17.58 8.06 -12.74
CA TYR A 256 -16.76 7.40 -13.75
C TYR A 256 -15.38 7.11 -13.19
N SER A 257 -14.84 5.91 -13.42
CA SER A 257 -13.47 5.56 -12.99
C SER A 257 -12.43 6.52 -13.55
N HIS A 258 -11.33 6.71 -12.81
CA HIS A 258 -10.16 7.43 -13.32
C HIS A 258 -9.30 6.58 -14.28
N ILE A 259 -9.49 5.26 -14.30
CA ILE A 259 -8.83 4.34 -15.22
C ILE A 259 -9.61 4.34 -16.53
N ILE A 260 -8.93 4.61 -17.64
CA ILE A 260 -9.55 4.83 -18.95
C ILE A 260 -8.99 3.81 -19.92
N ASP A 261 -9.86 3.16 -20.70
CA ASP A 261 -9.49 2.29 -21.80
C ASP A 261 -8.89 3.13 -22.94
N PRO A 262 -7.58 3.00 -23.23
CA PRO A 262 -6.91 3.82 -24.24
C PRO A 262 -7.44 3.59 -25.67
N ARG A 263 -8.08 2.44 -25.91
CA ARG A 263 -8.56 2.02 -27.25
C ARG A 263 -9.83 2.75 -27.67
N ASN A 264 -10.61 3.22 -26.70
CA ASN A 264 -11.88 3.90 -26.96
C ASN A 264 -12.02 5.24 -26.20
N GLY A 265 -11.18 5.51 -25.20
CA GLY A 265 -11.21 6.72 -24.39
C GLY A 265 -12.34 6.77 -23.35
N PHE A 266 -12.97 5.65 -23.03
CA PHE A 266 -13.98 5.54 -21.97
C PHE A 266 -13.37 4.98 -20.67
N PRO A 267 -13.81 5.46 -19.50
CA PRO A 267 -13.52 4.89 -18.20
C PRO A 267 -13.88 3.40 -18.16
N ALA A 268 -12.95 2.59 -17.68
CA ALA A 268 -13.19 1.17 -17.46
C ALA A 268 -14.02 0.97 -16.17
N ASP A 269 -15.02 0.09 -16.21
CA ASP A 269 -15.96 -0.14 -15.11
C ASP A 269 -16.28 -1.63 -14.83
N ALA A 270 -15.66 -2.56 -15.56
CA ALA A 270 -15.94 -3.99 -15.41
C ALA A 270 -15.29 -4.63 -14.17
N VAL A 271 -14.11 -4.14 -13.77
CA VAL A 271 -13.31 -4.69 -12.66
C VAL A 271 -13.14 -3.63 -11.58
N LEU A 272 -13.60 -3.96 -10.38
CA LEU A 272 -13.51 -3.10 -9.22
C LEU A 272 -12.07 -3.09 -8.66
N SER A 273 -11.43 -4.27 -8.59
CA SER A 273 -10.04 -4.44 -8.16
C SER A 273 -9.38 -5.60 -8.92
N ALA A 274 -8.11 -5.40 -9.27
CA ALA A 274 -7.25 -6.41 -9.85
C ALA A 274 -5.95 -6.50 -9.04
N SER A 275 -5.69 -7.65 -8.44
CA SER A 275 -4.44 -7.98 -7.76
C SER A 275 -3.65 -8.95 -8.62
N VAL A 276 -2.38 -8.65 -8.91
CA VAL A 276 -1.54 -9.46 -9.80
C VAL A 276 -0.22 -9.82 -9.14
N LEU A 277 0.09 -11.11 -9.14
CA LEU A 277 1.42 -11.64 -8.86
C LEU A 277 2.19 -11.77 -10.17
N ALA A 278 3.47 -11.43 -10.14
CA ALA A 278 4.36 -11.53 -11.29
C ALA A 278 5.80 -11.84 -10.85
N PRO A 279 6.73 -12.13 -11.78
CA PRO A 279 8.15 -12.33 -11.44
C PRO A 279 8.82 -11.07 -10.87
N ASN A 280 8.32 -9.88 -11.21
CA ASN A 280 8.81 -8.59 -10.74
C ASN A 280 7.65 -7.59 -10.53
N ALA A 281 7.87 -6.57 -9.69
CA ALA A 281 6.82 -5.64 -9.29
C ALA A 281 6.44 -4.65 -10.40
N MET A 282 7.37 -4.28 -11.29
CA MET A 282 7.05 -3.46 -12.47
C MET A 282 5.98 -4.10 -13.33
N ASP A 283 6.09 -5.41 -13.58
CA ASP A 283 5.13 -6.16 -14.38
C ASP A 283 3.82 -6.40 -13.66
N ALA A 284 3.86 -6.64 -12.35
CA ALA A 284 2.65 -6.73 -11.54
C ALA A 284 1.81 -5.43 -11.64
N ASP A 285 2.44 -4.26 -11.50
CA ASP A 285 1.77 -2.93 -11.55
C ASP A 285 1.10 -2.69 -12.91
N ALA A 286 1.83 -2.98 -14.01
CA ALA A 286 1.31 -2.84 -15.36
C ALA A 286 0.20 -3.83 -15.69
N ALA A 287 0.39 -5.09 -15.34
CA ALA A 287 -0.62 -6.13 -15.50
C ALA A 287 -1.88 -5.76 -14.73
N ALA A 288 -1.78 -5.44 -13.44
CA ALA A 288 -2.93 -5.05 -12.62
C ALA A 288 -3.72 -3.90 -13.26
N THR A 289 -3.04 -2.87 -13.77
CA THR A 289 -3.68 -1.78 -14.52
C THR A 289 -4.35 -2.28 -15.79
N ALA A 290 -3.68 -3.10 -16.61
CA ALA A 290 -4.23 -3.65 -17.84
C ALA A 290 -5.48 -4.50 -17.60
N LEU A 291 -5.49 -5.33 -16.54
CA LEU A 291 -6.63 -6.21 -16.23
C LEU A 291 -7.87 -5.41 -15.83
N THR A 292 -7.70 -4.25 -15.17
CA THR A 292 -8.84 -3.36 -14.88
C THR A 292 -9.51 -2.83 -16.16
N VAL A 293 -8.78 -2.74 -17.27
CA VAL A 293 -9.28 -2.30 -18.59
C VAL A 293 -9.82 -3.47 -19.42
N LEU A 294 -9.14 -4.62 -19.42
CA LEU A 294 -9.52 -5.79 -20.23
C LEU A 294 -10.81 -6.45 -19.74
N GLY A 295 -11.11 -6.35 -18.44
CA GLY A 295 -12.24 -7.04 -17.82
C GLY A 295 -11.89 -8.48 -17.41
N PRO A 296 -12.78 -9.17 -16.67
CA PRO A 296 -12.46 -10.46 -16.03
C PRO A 296 -12.04 -11.57 -17.00
N SER A 297 -12.82 -11.77 -18.08
CA SER A 297 -12.57 -12.89 -19.01
C SER A 297 -11.31 -12.71 -19.85
N ALA A 298 -11.17 -11.56 -20.51
CA ALA A 298 -9.98 -11.27 -21.32
C ALA A 298 -8.72 -11.08 -20.45
N GLY A 299 -8.89 -10.52 -19.24
CA GLY A 299 -7.82 -10.37 -18.28
C GLY A 299 -7.30 -11.72 -17.76
N LEU A 300 -8.20 -12.63 -17.38
CA LEU A 300 -7.82 -13.98 -16.98
C LEU A 300 -7.08 -14.71 -18.11
N ALA A 301 -7.62 -14.67 -19.33
CA ALA A 301 -6.99 -15.32 -20.49
C ALA A 301 -5.58 -14.77 -20.79
N LEU A 302 -5.35 -13.46 -20.58
CA LEU A 302 -4.02 -12.88 -20.68
C LEU A 302 -3.08 -13.43 -19.61
N ILE A 303 -3.51 -13.48 -18.35
CA ILE A 303 -2.66 -13.94 -17.25
C ILE A 303 -2.28 -15.41 -17.40
N GLU A 304 -3.24 -16.27 -17.78
CA GLU A 304 -2.98 -17.69 -18.04
C GLU A 304 -2.01 -17.92 -19.23
N SER A 305 -1.79 -16.91 -20.07
CA SER A 305 -0.82 -16.98 -21.17
C SER A 305 0.60 -16.54 -20.80
N LEU A 306 0.80 -16.00 -19.59
CA LEU A 306 2.06 -15.43 -19.14
C LEU A 306 2.69 -16.27 -18.03
N ASP A 307 3.91 -16.76 -18.27
CA ASP A 307 4.63 -17.58 -17.30
C ASP A 307 4.94 -16.82 -16.00
N GLY A 308 4.56 -17.41 -14.87
CA GLY A 308 4.82 -16.86 -13.54
C GLY A 308 3.92 -15.68 -13.15
N PHE A 309 2.78 -15.51 -13.84
CA PHE A 309 1.77 -14.52 -13.50
C PHE A 309 0.55 -15.19 -12.89
N GLU A 310 -0.01 -14.57 -11.86
CA GLU A 310 -1.29 -14.99 -11.29
C GLU A 310 -2.13 -13.75 -10.98
N CYS A 311 -3.45 -13.86 -11.02
CA CYS A 311 -4.34 -12.74 -10.73
C CYS A 311 -5.54 -13.14 -9.87
N LEU A 312 -6.04 -12.15 -9.15
CA LEU A 312 -7.33 -12.15 -8.48
C LEU A 312 -8.08 -10.89 -8.92
N LEU A 313 -9.23 -11.07 -9.55
CA LEU A 313 -10.09 -10.02 -10.07
C LEU A 313 -11.42 -10.02 -9.31
N LEU A 314 -11.82 -8.85 -8.84
CA LEU A 314 -13.17 -8.63 -8.31
C LEU A 314 -13.95 -7.78 -9.31
N SER A 315 -15.03 -8.33 -9.86
CA SER A 315 -15.91 -7.60 -10.78
C SER A 315 -16.76 -6.56 -10.05
N GLN A 316 -17.36 -5.64 -10.79
CA GLN A 316 -18.32 -4.67 -10.24
C GLN A 316 -19.56 -5.35 -9.62
N GLN A 317 -19.89 -6.57 -10.07
CA GLN A 317 -20.98 -7.39 -9.56
C GLN A 317 -20.57 -8.22 -8.32
N GLY A 318 -19.35 -8.04 -7.81
CA GLY A 318 -18.84 -8.79 -6.65
C GLY A 318 -18.39 -10.21 -6.98
N THR A 319 -18.27 -10.57 -8.26
CA THR A 319 -17.76 -11.87 -8.69
C THR A 319 -16.25 -11.91 -8.57
N LEU A 320 -15.73 -12.89 -7.83
CA LEU A 320 -14.31 -13.17 -7.75
C LEU A 320 -13.88 -14.07 -8.92
N THR A 321 -12.78 -13.76 -9.57
CA THR A 321 -12.14 -14.59 -10.61
C THR A 321 -10.67 -14.70 -10.30
N VAL A 322 -10.14 -15.92 -10.21
CA VAL A 322 -8.72 -16.18 -9.91
C VAL A 322 -8.10 -17.01 -11.03
N SER A 323 -6.80 -16.83 -11.24
CA SER A 323 -6.01 -17.68 -12.14
C SER A 323 -5.66 -19.02 -11.50
N SER A 324 -5.31 -19.97 -12.35
CA SER A 324 -5.14 -21.38 -12.02
C SER A 324 -4.05 -21.67 -10.99
N GLY A 325 -3.01 -20.84 -10.91
CA GLY A 325 -1.91 -20.97 -9.95
C GLY A 325 -1.93 -19.97 -8.80
N TRP A 326 -3.04 -19.23 -8.59
CA TRP A 326 -3.14 -18.29 -7.47
C TRP A 326 -2.91 -19.03 -6.12
N PRO A 327 -2.06 -18.52 -5.20
CA PRO A 327 -1.58 -19.28 -4.03
C PRO A 327 -2.65 -19.75 -3.04
N ALA A 328 -3.83 -19.13 -3.05
CA ALA A 328 -4.95 -19.52 -2.20
C ALA A 328 -5.90 -20.53 -2.86
N GLY A 329 -5.64 -20.93 -4.12
CA GLY A 329 -6.47 -21.84 -4.90
C GLY A 329 -7.79 -21.22 -5.37
N ASN A 330 -8.60 -22.02 -6.07
CA ASN A 330 -9.99 -21.70 -6.41
C ASN A 330 -10.82 -21.69 -5.13
N HIS A 331 -10.79 -20.59 -4.39
CA HIS A 331 -11.90 -20.30 -3.51
C HIS A 331 -13.10 -20.01 -4.41
N GLU A 332 -14.07 -20.94 -4.45
CA GLU A 332 -15.46 -20.49 -4.54
C GLU A 332 -15.56 -19.43 -3.44
N ALA A 333 -15.70 -18.16 -3.84
CA ALA A 333 -15.88 -17.05 -2.93
C ALA A 333 -16.81 -17.56 -1.84
N SER A 334 -16.31 -17.67 -0.60
CA SER A 334 -17.04 -18.28 0.51
C SER A 334 -18.49 -17.85 0.39
N ALA A 335 -19.45 -18.78 0.35
CA ALA A 335 -20.84 -18.47 0.01
C ALA A 335 -21.47 -17.34 0.88
N GLU A 336 -20.79 -16.94 1.96
CA GLU A 336 -21.05 -15.75 2.78
C GLU A 336 -20.71 -14.39 2.10
N LEU A 337 -19.83 -14.33 1.09
CA LEU A 337 -19.53 -13.14 0.27
C LEU A 337 -20.51 -12.94 -0.90
N ILE A 338 -21.34 -13.94 -1.18
CA ILE A 338 -22.30 -13.99 -2.31
C ILE A 338 -23.66 -13.40 -1.92
N ALA A 339 -23.94 -13.21 -0.62
CA ALA A 339 -25.16 -12.59 -0.13
C ALA A 339 -24.99 -11.09 0.20
N ALA A 340 -24.40 -10.32 -0.72
CA ALA A 340 -24.57 -8.87 -0.72
C ALA A 340 -24.96 -8.47 -2.15
N ASP A 341 -26.22 -8.77 -2.46
CA ASP A 341 -26.94 -8.16 -3.58
C ASP A 341 -26.74 -6.64 -3.53
N ALA A 342 -26.95 -5.97 -4.66
CA ALA A 342 -26.74 -4.55 -4.90
C ALA A 342 -27.62 -3.58 -4.07
N ALA A 343 -27.89 -3.89 -2.81
CA ALA A 343 -28.47 -3.02 -1.79
C ALA A 343 -27.36 -2.62 -0.81
N GLU A 344 -27.06 -1.32 -0.76
CA GLU A 344 -26.34 -0.62 0.33
C GLU A 344 -25.24 -1.43 1.03
N THR A 345 -23.96 -1.17 0.69
CA THR A 345 -22.82 -1.39 1.62
C THR A 345 -23.33 -1.19 3.05
N SER A 346 -23.41 -2.23 3.88
CA SER A 346 -24.02 -2.08 5.20
C SER A 346 -23.22 -1.02 5.95
N GLN A 347 -23.81 0.18 6.04
CA GLN A 347 -23.25 1.32 6.78
C GLN A 347 -23.35 1.08 8.29
N ASP A 348 -23.90 -0.06 8.68
CA ASP A 348 -24.08 -0.55 10.04
C ASP A 348 -22.73 -0.60 10.76
N GLY A 349 -22.71 0.02 11.93
CA GLY A 349 -21.49 0.26 12.70
C GLY A 349 -21.14 1.74 12.83
N LEU A 350 -20.07 1.98 13.57
CA LEU A 350 -19.51 3.31 13.78
C LEU A 350 -18.33 3.48 12.82
N LEU A 351 -18.38 4.53 11.99
CA LEU A 351 -17.32 4.93 11.08
C LEU A 351 -16.70 6.22 11.57
N VAL A 352 -15.37 6.31 11.54
CA VAL A 352 -14.59 7.46 12.00
C VAL A 352 -13.60 7.86 10.91
N ASP A 353 -13.88 8.96 10.21
CA ASP A 353 -12.98 9.57 9.25
C ASP A 353 -12.01 10.51 9.95
N PHE A 354 -10.73 10.48 9.57
CA PHE A 354 -9.75 11.46 10.01
C PHE A 354 -8.63 11.66 8.99
N THR A 355 -8.03 12.84 9.01
CA THR A 355 -6.82 13.16 8.24
C THR A 355 -5.66 13.40 9.21
N LEU A 356 -4.51 12.77 8.98
CA LEU A 356 -3.29 13.13 9.70
C LEU A 356 -2.65 14.36 9.07
N ASN A 357 -2.37 15.36 9.91
CA ASN A 357 -1.68 16.56 9.51
C ASN A 357 -0.21 16.29 9.21
N ARG A 358 0.33 17.08 8.28
CA ARG A 358 1.71 16.98 7.82
C ARG A 358 2.60 17.99 8.56
N PRO A 359 3.74 17.57 9.14
CA PRO A 359 4.78 18.48 9.56
C PRO A 359 5.36 19.26 8.37
N THR A 360 5.76 20.51 8.58
CA THR A 360 6.50 21.30 7.58
C THR A 360 7.85 20.64 7.30
N GLY A 361 8.10 20.24 6.04
CA GLY A 361 9.30 19.49 5.65
C GLY A 361 8.99 18.31 4.71
N GLY A 362 10.02 17.62 4.24
CA GLY A 362 9.95 16.49 3.29
C GLY A 362 9.31 15.22 3.85
N ARG A 363 9.89 14.05 3.54
CA ARG A 363 9.48 12.74 4.09
C ARG A 363 9.54 12.77 5.63
N TYR A 364 8.61 12.11 6.30
CA TYR A 364 8.60 11.97 7.75
C TYR A 364 8.16 10.55 8.17
N ARG A 365 8.60 10.11 9.36
CA ARG A 365 8.14 8.86 9.98
C ARG A 365 6.69 8.99 10.44
N ARG A 366 5.84 8.03 10.09
CA ARG A 366 4.41 8.05 10.45
C ARG A 366 4.27 8.23 11.98
N PRO A 367 3.39 9.13 12.48
CA PRO A 367 3.12 9.19 13.91
C PRO A 367 2.55 7.85 14.40
N TYR A 368 2.80 7.50 15.66
CA TYR A 368 2.05 6.45 16.33
C TYR A 368 0.59 6.88 16.44
N VAL A 369 -0.35 6.01 16.10
CA VAL A 369 -1.79 6.32 16.15
C VAL A 369 -2.56 5.17 16.76
N ALA A 370 -3.49 5.48 17.65
CA ALA A 370 -4.50 4.55 18.13
C ALA A 370 -5.90 5.14 17.97
N VAL A 371 -6.84 4.34 17.46
CA VAL A 371 -8.27 4.66 17.42
C VAL A 371 -9.05 3.51 18.07
N TRP A 372 -9.72 3.78 19.18
CA TRP A 372 -10.40 2.76 19.98
C TRP A 372 -11.67 3.31 20.67
N LEU A 373 -12.49 2.39 21.17
CA LEU A 373 -13.63 2.68 22.03
C LEU A 373 -13.30 2.33 23.48
N GLU A 374 -13.65 3.21 24.42
CA GLU A 374 -13.69 2.91 25.85
C GLU A 374 -15.15 2.77 26.32
N ASP A 375 -15.39 1.91 27.30
CA ASP A 375 -16.63 1.89 28.06
C ASP A 375 -16.72 3.08 29.06
N LYS A 376 -17.79 3.11 29.84
CA LYS A 376 -18.04 4.13 30.88
C LYS A 376 -16.95 4.18 31.97
N ASP A 377 -16.25 3.08 32.19
CA ASP A 377 -15.23 2.92 33.23
C ASP A 377 -13.82 3.23 32.67
N GLY A 378 -13.72 3.51 31.37
CA GLY A 378 -12.49 3.85 30.67
C GLY A 378 -11.71 2.63 30.19
N TYR A 379 -12.32 1.43 30.17
CA TYR A 379 -11.73 0.20 29.68
C TYR A 379 -11.83 0.11 28.16
N PRO A 380 -10.75 -0.23 27.43
CA PRO A 380 -10.77 -0.31 25.97
C PRO A 380 -11.54 -1.56 25.51
N VAL A 381 -12.67 -1.38 24.83
CA VAL A 381 -13.54 -2.48 24.38
C VAL A 381 -13.25 -2.95 22.95
N LYS A 382 -12.80 -2.06 22.08
CA LYS A 382 -12.43 -2.39 20.69
C LYS A 382 -11.36 -1.43 20.19
N THR A 383 -10.29 -1.94 19.58
CA THR A 383 -9.29 -1.14 18.88
C THR A 383 -9.44 -1.34 17.38
N ALA A 384 -9.78 -0.28 16.65
CA ALA A 384 -9.96 -0.32 15.20
C ALA A 384 -8.66 0.00 14.45
N ILE A 385 -7.86 0.94 14.97
CA ILE A 385 -6.56 1.29 14.42
C ILE A 385 -5.52 1.28 15.54
N LEU A 386 -4.38 0.65 15.27
CA LEU A 386 -3.21 0.77 16.11
C LEU A 386 -1.94 0.68 15.27
N TRP A 387 -1.39 1.84 14.95
CA TRP A 387 -0.11 1.97 14.27
C TRP A 387 0.97 2.23 15.31
N MET A 388 1.67 1.18 15.69
CA MET A 388 2.81 1.24 16.60
C MET A 388 3.89 0.24 16.19
N GLN A 389 5.14 0.56 16.51
CA GLN A 389 6.25 -0.38 16.36
C GLN A 389 6.26 -1.34 17.56
N THR A 390 5.78 -2.57 17.37
CA THR A 390 5.54 -3.53 18.48
C THR A 390 6.65 -4.56 18.71
N LYS A 391 7.56 -4.77 17.73
CA LYS A 391 8.50 -5.93 17.72
C LYS A 391 10.00 -5.61 17.85
N GLN A 392 10.40 -4.38 18.19
CA GLN A 392 11.82 -3.96 18.30
C GLN A 392 12.31 -3.78 19.76
N PRO A 393 13.58 -4.11 20.09
CA PRO A 393 14.25 -3.59 21.28
C PRO A 393 14.70 -2.13 21.04
N GLY A 394 13.73 -1.22 20.92
CA GLY A 394 13.91 0.24 20.93
C GLY A 394 13.32 0.98 19.71
N PRO A 395 12.74 2.19 19.89
CA PRO A 395 12.74 3.01 21.10
C PRO A 395 11.44 2.88 21.92
N ARG A 396 11.49 3.38 23.15
CA ARG A 396 10.54 3.17 24.26
C ARG A 396 9.24 3.99 24.14
N TRP A 397 8.69 4.13 22.93
CA TRP A 397 7.64 5.11 22.62
C TRP A 397 6.22 4.56 22.56
N HIS A 398 6.01 3.26 22.78
CA HIS A 398 4.68 2.77 23.13
C HIS A 398 4.11 3.56 24.32
N ARG A 399 4.96 4.06 25.23
CA ARG A 399 4.57 4.90 26.37
C ARG A 399 4.04 6.27 25.96
N ASP A 400 4.32 6.72 24.74
CA ASP A 400 3.93 8.06 24.27
C ASP A 400 2.49 8.09 23.77
N LEU A 401 1.91 6.94 23.38
CA LEU A 401 0.45 6.78 23.43
C LEU A 401 0.04 6.55 24.90
N THR A 402 0.25 7.57 25.72
CA THR A 402 0.20 7.48 27.18
C THR A 402 -1.10 6.88 27.70
N ARG A 403 -2.24 7.16 27.03
CA ARG A 403 -3.55 6.63 27.45
C ARG A 403 -3.75 5.22 26.91
N TRP A 404 -3.59 5.01 25.61
CA TRP A 404 -3.76 3.69 25.01
C TRP A 404 -2.81 2.67 25.66
N TYR A 405 -1.54 3.01 25.89
CA TYR A 405 -0.55 2.10 26.49
C TYR A 405 -0.83 1.74 27.95
N ARG A 406 -1.32 2.70 28.75
CA ARG A 406 -1.77 2.42 30.12
C ARG A 406 -2.92 1.42 30.11
N ASN A 407 -3.83 1.55 29.15
CA ASN A 407 -5.01 0.70 29.02
C ASN A 407 -4.68 -0.67 28.35
N ASP A 408 -3.74 -0.74 27.41
CA ASP A 408 -3.24 -1.97 26.77
C ASP A 408 -2.56 -2.91 27.75
N ARG A 409 -1.85 -2.37 28.77
CA ARG A 409 -1.28 -3.20 29.84
C ARG A 409 -2.34 -3.98 30.62
N ILE A 410 -3.54 -3.41 30.76
CA ILE A 410 -4.67 -4.06 31.42
C ILE A 410 -5.28 -5.09 30.47
N ARG A 411 -5.39 -4.79 29.16
CA ARG A 411 -5.86 -5.72 28.12
C ARG A 411 -4.95 -6.95 27.93
N LYS A 412 -3.63 -6.77 27.83
CA LYS A 412 -2.66 -7.87 27.63
C LYS A 412 -2.55 -8.84 28.81
N LEU A 413 -3.05 -8.46 29.97
CA LEU A 413 -3.21 -9.38 31.12
C LEU A 413 -4.46 -10.27 30.97
N ALA A 414 -5.36 -9.96 30.03
CA ALA A 414 -6.63 -10.63 29.82
C ALA A 414 -6.76 -11.35 28.45
N GLU A 415 -6.07 -10.88 27.39
CA GLU A 415 -6.27 -11.35 26.01
C GLU A 415 -4.92 -11.60 25.28
N GLU A 416 -4.73 -12.82 24.74
CA GLU A 416 -3.59 -13.21 23.89
C GLU A 416 -3.96 -13.08 22.38
N THR A 417 -3.84 -11.90 21.77
CA THR A 417 -3.98 -11.74 20.30
C THR A 417 -2.95 -10.77 19.69
N ASP A 418 -2.39 -11.15 18.53
CA ASP A 418 -1.39 -10.39 17.75
C ASP A 418 -2.09 -9.64 16.59
N MET A 419 -1.64 -8.43 16.25
CA MET A 419 -2.30 -7.59 15.25
C MET A 419 -1.76 -7.76 13.82
N ILE A 420 -2.72 -7.75 12.89
CA ILE A 420 -2.75 -7.85 11.41
C ILE A 420 -1.41 -7.67 10.64
N GLY A 421 -1.17 -8.57 9.67
CA GLY A 421 -0.01 -8.63 8.77
C GLY A 421 0.01 -7.61 7.61
N THR A 422 0.93 -7.79 6.64
CA THR A 422 1.13 -6.85 5.52
C THR A 422 -0.04 -6.89 4.52
N ILE A 423 -0.55 -5.71 4.15
CA ILE A 423 -1.75 -5.55 3.32
C ILE A 423 -1.40 -5.05 1.91
N SER A 424 -1.98 -5.69 0.88
CA SER A 424 -2.03 -5.20 -0.51
C SER A 424 -3.39 -4.56 -0.81
N SER A 425 -3.38 -3.41 -1.50
CA SER A 425 -4.58 -2.63 -1.86
C SER A 425 -4.29 -1.64 -2.99
N ALA A 426 -5.31 -1.09 -3.65
CA ALA A 426 -5.11 0.03 -4.56
C ALA A 426 -4.64 1.29 -3.79
N THR A 427 -3.68 2.02 -4.37
CA THR A 427 -3.01 3.15 -3.71
C THR A 427 -3.99 4.22 -3.20
N ARG A 428 -4.04 4.38 -1.87
CA ARG A 428 -4.78 5.46 -1.19
C ARG A 428 -4.05 6.80 -1.30
N GLY A 429 -4.80 7.90 -1.27
CA GLY A 429 -4.21 9.24 -1.13
C GLY A 429 -3.58 9.42 0.26
N PRO A 430 -2.45 10.12 0.40
CA PRO A 430 -1.72 10.16 1.65
C PRO A 430 -2.49 10.94 2.72
N GLY A 431 -2.47 10.42 3.95
CA GLY A 431 -2.93 11.12 5.14
C GLY A 431 -4.43 11.04 5.44
N LYS A 432 -5.28 10.38 4.64
CA LYS A 432 -6.71 10.20 4.93
C LYS A 432 -7.01 8.76 5.34
N TYR A 433 -7.72 8.59 6.44
CA TYR A 433 -7.97 7.29 7.04
C TYR A 433 -9.41 7.21 7.55
N GLN A 434 -9.93 5.98 7.60
CA GLN A 434 -11.24 5.69 8.19
C GLN A 434 -11.10 4.47 9.10
N ALA A 435 -11.55 4.58 10.34
CA ALA A 435 -11.66 3.46 11.28
C ALA A 435 -13.12 2.99 11.34
N ARG A 436 -13.35 1.67 11.34
CA ARG A 436 -14.69 1.09 11.51
C ARG A 436 -14.75 0.29 12.79
N PHE A 437 -15.86 0.43 13.49
CA PHE A 437 -16.27 -0.46 14.57
C PHE A 437 -17.53 -1.18 14.10
N ASP A 438 -17.40 -2.48 13.91
CA ASP A 438 -18.43 -3.40 13.41
C ASP A 438 -19.48 -3.79 14.45
N GLY A 439 -19.42 -3.19 15.65
CA GLY A 439 -20.30 -3.52 16.76
C GLY A 439 -19.83 -4.73 17.57
N THR A 440 -18.57 -5.15 17.43
CA THR A 440 -17.98 -6.21 18.26
C THR A 440 -16.80 -5.72 19.08
N ASP A 441 -16.48 -6.43 20.16
CA ASP A 441 -15.25 -6.26 20.94
C ASP A 441 -14.04 -6.92 20.22
N ASN A 442 -12.85 -6.90 20.83
CA ASN A 442 -11.65 -7.48 20.21
C ASN A 442 -11.73 -9.01 20.04
N GLU A 443 -12.60 -9.68 20.80
CA GLU A 443 -12.84 -11.13 20.70
C GLU A 443 -13.95 -11.47 19.68
N GLY A 444 -14.53 -10.46 19.04
CA GLY A 444 -15.62 -10.63 18.08
C GLY A 444 -17.00 -10.79 18.72
N LYS A 445 -17.15 -10.56 20.03
CA LYS A 445 -18.45 -10.61 20.70
C LYS A 445 -19.22 -9.30 20.49
N PRO A 446 -20.55 -9.33 20.32
CA PRO A 446 -21.35 -8.12 20.16
C PRO A 446 -21.20 -7.15 21.34
N LEU A 447 -20.94 -5.88 21.04
CA LEU A 447 -20.96 -4.80 22.01
C LEU A 447 -22.41 -4.50 22.42
N PRO A 448 -22.70 -4.20 23.69
CA PRO A 448 -24.02 -3.74 24.09
C PRO A 448 -24.29 -2.33 23.57
N THR A 449 -25.56 -1.99 23.30
CA THR A 449 -25.93 -0.60 23.04
C THR A 449 -25.69 0.24 24.30
N GLY A 450 -25.17 1.45 24.16
CA GLY A 450 -24.89 2.30 25.31
C GLY A 450 -23.93 3.44 25.01
N LYS A 451 -23.45 4.05 26.08
CA LYS A 451 -22.48 5.14 26.03
C LYS A 451 -21.06 4.60 25.95
N TYR A 452 -20.31 5.14 25.01
CA TYR A 452 -18.90 4.84 24.81
C TYR A 452 -18.10 6.13 24.67
N VAL A 453 -16.80 6.04 24.84
CA VAL A 453 -15.87 7.13 24.51
C VAL A 453 -15.06 6.73 23.30
N LEU A 454 -15.25 7.44 22.19
CA LEU A 454 -14.38 7.36 21.03
C LEU A 454 -13.08 8.10 21.31
N CYS A 455 -11.96 7.39 21.17
CA CYS A 455 -10.62 7.88 21.41
C CYS A 455 -9.81 7.85 20.11
N LEU A 456 -9.16 8.97 19.78
CA LEU A 456 -8.12 9.06 18.74
C LEU A 456 -6.87 9.65 19.39
N GLU A 457 -5.76 8.92 19.37
CA GLU A 457 -4.48 9.34 19.98
C GLU A 457 -3.39 9.31 18.92
N ALA A 458 -2.55 10.34 18.86
CA ALA A 458 -1.39 10.42 17.99
C ALA A 458 -0.16 10.93 18.73
N ALA A 459 1.00 10.33 18.48
CA ALA A 459 2.29 10.74 19.03
C ALA A 459 3.40 10.69 17.97
N ARG A 460 4.29 11.68 17.95
CA ARG A 460 5.47 11.72 17.08
C ARG A 460 6.76 11.53 17.88
N GLU A 461 7.72 10.81 17.30
CA GLU A 461 9.08 10.71 17.85
C GLU A 461 9.69 12.11 17.96
N HIS A 462 9.96 12.56 19.19
CA HIS A 462 10.45 13.92 19.50
C HIS A 462 9.53 15.06 19.02
N GLY A 463 8.23 14.83 18.96
CA GLY A 463 7.27 15.81 18.45
C GLY A 463 6.04 15.99 19.33
N THR A 464 4.91 16.18 18.65
CA THR A 464 3.61 16.47 19.24
C THR A 464 2.92 15.21 19.74
N TYR A 465 2.20 15.36 20.85
CA TYR A 465 1.26 14.39 21.39
C TYR A 465 -0.13 15.00 21.38
N GLN A 466 -1.12 14.28 20.86
CA GLN A 466 -2.50 14.74 20.75
C GLN A 466 -3.48 13.60 21.06
N ILE A 467 -4.55 13.91 21.79
CA ILE A 467 -5.64 12.96 22.04
C ILE A 467 -6.99 13.66 21.89
N ILE A 468 -7.92 12.99 21.22
CA ILE A 468 -9.32 13.38 21.11
C ILE A 468 -10.14 12.33 21.83
N ARG A 469 -11.04 12.77 22.71
CA ARG A 469 -12.00 11.93 23.41
C ARG A 469 -13.39 12.50 23.20
N LYS A 470 -14.30 11.69 22.66
CA LYS A 470 -15.68 12.08 22.41
C LYS A 470 -16.61 11.03 23.00
N GLU A 471 -17.46 11.43 23.94
CA GLU A 471 -18.60 10.60 24.35
C GLU A 471 -19.57 10.49 23.17
N ILE A 472 -19.93 9.25 22.85
CA ILE A 472 -20.87 8.86 21.82
C ILE A 472 -21.88 7.88 22.39
N GLU A 473 -23.07 7.83 21.80
CA GLU A 473 -24.12 6.89 22.17
C GLU A 473 -24.38 5.97 20.98
N LEU A 474 -24.13 4.68 21.18
CA LEU A 474 -24.37 3.62 20.20
C LEU A 474 -25.70 2.96 20.55
N GLY A 475 -26.78 3.47 19.95
CA GLY A 475 -28.15 3.06 20.24
C GLY A 475 -28.90 2.55 19.01
N SER A 476 -30.23 2.61 19.05
CA SER A 476 -31.11 2.23 17.94
C SER A 476 -31.32 3.34 16.91
N GLN A 477 -30.81 4.54 17.15
CA GLN A 477 -30.93 5.68 16.25
C GLN A 477 -29.61 5.94 15.53
N PRO A 478 -29.62 6.17 14.20
CA PRO A 478 -28.42 6.54 13.46
C PRO A 478 -27.94 7.94 13.86
N VAL A 479 -26.63 8.10 13.89
CA VAL A 479 -25.95 9.39 14.04
C VAL A 479 -25.41 9.79 12.69
N LYS A 480 -25.93 10.90 12.14
CA LYS A 480 -25.40 11.50 10.92
C LYS A 480 -23.95 11.95 11.14
N GLN A 481 -23.20 12.06 10.05
CA GLN A 481 -21.81 12.51 10.07
C GLN A 481 -21.64 13.78 10.91
N THR A 482 -20.93 13.62 12.03
CA THR A 482 -20.73 14.64 13.06
C THR A 482 -19.24 14.98 13.12
N PRO A 483 -18.86 16.24 12.86
CA PRO A 483 -17.46 16.66 12.91
C PRO A 483 -16.92 16.68 14.34
N LEU A 484 -15.64 16.36 14.50
CA LEU A 484 -14.89 16.51 15.75
C LEU A 484 -13.91 17.68 15.67
N LYS A 485 -13.51 18.19 16.83
CA LYS A 485 -12.56 19.29 16.92
C LYS A 485 -11.19 18.83 16.42
N GLU A 486 -10.68 19.52 15.41
CA GLU A 486 -9.35 19.31 14.87
C GLU A 486 -8.25 19.74 15.85
N ASN A 487 -7.05 19.20 15.67
CA ASN A 487 -5.87 19.57 16.44
C ASN A 487 -4.60 19.53 15.58
N VAL A 488 -3.43 19.60 16.21
CA VAL A 488 -2.15 19.65 15.50
C VAL A 488 -1.88 18.38 14.68
N GLU A 489 -2.34 17.22 15.15
CA GLU A 489 -2.13 15.93 14.48
C GLU A 489 -3.29 15.50 13.58
N PHE A 490 -4.52 15.87 13.92
CA PHE A 490 -5.71 15.40 13.24
C PHE A 490 -6.52 16.57 12.64
N SER A 491 -6.90 16.47 11.37
CA SER A 491 -7.85 17.37 10.69
C SER A 491 -8.96 16.59 9.99
N LYS A 492 -10.03 17.26 9.55
CA LYS A 492 -11.19 16.68 8.84
C LYS A 492 -11.72 15.43 9.51
N ILE A 493 -11.96 15.55 10.82
CA ILE A 493 -12.34 14.44 11.66
C ILE A 493 -13.85 14.39 11.77
N SER A 494 -14.45 13.24 11.52
CA SER A 494 -15.88 13.04 11.75
C SER A 494 -16.19 11.61 12.14
N PHE A 495 -17.31 11.41 12.82
CA PHE A 495 -17.87 10.08 13.00
C PHE A 495 -19.31 10.02 12.53
N GLN A 496 -19.75 8.85 12.10
CA GLN A 496 -21.15 8.53 11.82
C GLN A 496 -21.45 7.15 12.35
N TYR A 497 -22.70 6.92 12.74
CA TYR A 497 -23.13 5.64 13.27
C TYR A 497 -24.44 5.23 12.62
N THR A 498 -24.48 4.01 12.13
CA THR A 498 -25.72 3.34 11.74
C THR A 498 -25.91 2.18 12.70
N PRO A 499 -27.11 2.00 13.28
CA PRO A 499 -27.38 0.91 14.22
C PRO A 499 -26.94 -0.44 13.66
N TRP A 500 -26.35 -1.28 14.51
CA TRP A 500 -25.97 -2.62 14.11
C TRP A 500 -27.22 -3.40 13.68
N SER A 501 -27.22 -3.95 12.47
CA SER A 501 -28.21 -4.94 12.09
C SER A 501 -28.13 -6.12 13.08
N SER A 502 -29.28 -6.62 13.52
CA SER A 502 -29.33 -7.82 14.36
C SER A 502 -28.76 -8.97 13.52
N LYS A 503 -27.53 -9.39 13.81
CA LYS A 503 -26.95 -10.61 13.20
C LYS A 503 -27.56 -11.85 13.80
#